data_AF-A0A522M476-F1
#
_entry.id   AF-A0A522M476-F1
#
_cell.length_a   1.000
_cell.length_b   1.000
_cell.length_c   1.000
_cell.angle_alpha   90.00
_cell.angle_beta   90.00
_cell.angle_gamma   90.00
#
_symmetry.space_group_name_H-M   'P 1'
#
loop_
_entity.id
_entity.type
_entity.pdbx_description
1 polymer ?
#
loop_
_entity_poly.entity_id
_entity_poly.type
_entity_poly.pdbx_seq_one_letter_code
_entity_poly.pdbx_strand_id
1 'polypeptide(L)'
;MRPLELLRAISSVAQTGGTPAQCETLAREAARLADMVGWANGPIDAGGRLLERLAALQDDLGLRHAQTREPSLRLLHDALSELGRAIARHDEQLDPDAAGEDEGEDFA
;
A
#
# COMPACT_ATOMS: atom_id res chain seq x y z
N MET A 1 -10.06 9.85 5.57
CA MET A 1 -10.74 8.66 5.03
C MET A 1 -10.37 7.44 5.88
N ARG A 2 -11.21 6.39 5.99
CA ARG A 2 -10.75 5.13 6.63
C ARG A 2 -9.89 4.31 5.65
N PRO A 3 -8.94 3.48 6.12
CA PRO A 3 -8.02 2.71 5.25
C PRO A 3 -8.75 1.82 4.22
N LEU A 4 -9.79 1.12 4.66
CA LEU A 4 -10.65 0.30 3.78
C LEU A 4 -11.39 1.11 2.72
N GLU A 5 -11.78 2.35 3.04
CA GLU A 5 -12.41 3.26 2.08
C GLU A 5 -11.39 3.77 1.05
N LEU A 6 -10.16 4.05 1.49
CA LEU A 6 -9.06 4.44 0.61
C LEU A 6 -8.75 3.33 -0.39
N LEU A 7 -8.64 2.08 0.06
CA LEU A 7 -8.35 0.95 -0.82
C LEU A 7 -9.44 0.70 -1.87
N ARG A 8 -10.71 0.86 -1.48
CA ARG A 8 -11.83 0.80 -2.43
C ARG A 8 -11.75 1.92 -3.45
N ALA A 9 -11.45 3.14 -3.01
CA ALA A 9 -11.34 4.30 -3.89
C ALA A 9 -10.15 4.17 -4.87
N ILE A 10 -8.99 3.70 -4.39
CA ILE A 10 -7.82 3.39 -5.24
C ILE A 10 -8.16 2.29 -6.24
N SER A 11 -8.80 1.20 -5.79
CA SER A 11 -9.18 0.09 -6.67
C SER A 11 -10.17 0.53 -7.76
N SER A 12 -11.08 1.44 -7.42
CA SER A 12 -12.02 2.04 -8.38
C SER A 12 -11.29 2.89 -9.42
N VAL A 13 -10.35 3.73 -8.99
CA VAL A 13 -9.55 4.57 -9.89
C VAL A 13 -8.65 3.72 -10.80
N ALA A 14 -8.03 2.67 -10.27
CA ALA A 14 -7.31 1.70 -11.08
C ALA A 14 -8.24 1.02 -12.08
N GLN A 15 -9.42 0.54 -11.73
CA GLN A 15 -10.29 -0.13 -12.71
C GLN A 15 -10.87 0.80 -13.79
N THR A 16 -11.15 2.06 -13.43
CA THR A 16 -11.85 3.02 -14.31
C THR A 16 -10.93 3.94 -15.09
N GLY A 17 -9.62 3.94 -14.80
CA GLY A 17 -8.66 4.88 -15.36
C GLY A 17 -8.53 6.18 -14.58
N GLY A 18 -9.55 6.52 -13.78
CA GLY A 18 -9.59 7.73 -12.94
C GLY A 18 -9.34 9.03 -13.71
N THR A 19 -9.47 10.15 -13.00
CA THR A 19 -8.95 11.44 -13.48
C THR A 19 -7.63 11.77 -12.78
N PRO A 20 -6.78 12.62 -13.36
CA PRO A 20 -5.56 13.10 -12.70
C PRO A 20 -5.83 13.68 -11.30
N ALA A 21 -6.90 14.47 -11.16
CA ALA A 21 -7.32 15.04 -9.88
C ALA A 21 -7.71 13.97 -8.84
N GLN A 22 -8.34 12.88 -9.28
CA GLN A 22 -8.65 11.74 -8.39
C GLN A 22 -7.36 11.04 -7.95
N CYS A 23 -6.42 10.82 -8.87
CA CYS A 23 -5.14 10.20 -8.55
C CYS A 23 -4.35 11.01 -7.51
N GLU A 24 -4.27 12.33 -7.70
CA GLU A 24 -3.62 13.23 -6.74
C GLU A 24 -4.31 13.26 -5.38
N THR A 25 -5.65 13.25 -5.36
CA THR A 25 -6.41 13.24 -4.10
C THR A 25 -6.13 11.96 -3.33
N LEU A 26 -6.14 10.81 -4.01
CA LEU A 26 -5.86 9.52 -3.40
C LEU A 26 -4.41 9.42 -2.93
N ALA A 27 -3.46 9.99 -3.67
CA ALA A 27 -2.07 10.01 -3.28
C ALA A 27 -1.84 10.82 -2.00
N ARG A 28 -2.49 11.99 -1.86
CA ARG A 28 -2.43 12.80 -0.64
C ARG A 28 -3.01 12.04 0.56
N GLU A 29 -4.14 11.36 0.38
CA GLU A 29 -4.71 10.54 1.45
C GLU A 29 -3.83 9.33 1.78
N ALA A 30 -3.20 8.68 0.80
CA ALA A 30 -2.26 7.58 1.01
C ALA A 30 -1.02 8.02 1.80
N ALA A 31 -0.40 9.14 1.40
CA ALA A 31 0.72 9.74 2.11
C ALA A 31 0.33 10.11 3.55
N ARG A 32 -0.84 10.73 3.73
CA ARG A 32 -1.37 11.05 5.06
C ARG A 32 -1.55 9.81 5.94
N LEU A 33 -2.04 8.70 5.39
CA LEU A 33 -2.14 7.45 6.14
C LEU A 33 -0.77 6.86 6.47
N ALA A 34 0.20 6.96 5.57
CA ALA A 34 1.57 6.51 5.81
C ALA A 34 2.24 7.29 6.96
N ASP A 35 1.98 8.60 7.06
CA ASP A 35 2.54 9.47 8.09
C ASP A 35 1.91 9.30 9.47
N MET A 36 0.68 8.80 9.57
CA MET A 36 0.01 8.56 10.85
C MET A 36 0.51 7.28 11.52
N VAL A 37 1.78 7.21 11.91
CA VAL A 37 2.38 6.04 12.60
C VAL A 37 1.50 5.58 13.78
N GLY A 38 1.27 4.26 13.91
CA GLY A 38 0.57 3.66 15.07
C GLY A 38 -0.96 3.76 15.04
N TRP A 39 -1.57 3.89 13.87
CA TRP A 39 -3.01 4.13 13.73
C TRP A 39 -3.91 2.92 14.02
N ALA A 40 -3.33 1.75 14.31
CA ALA A 40 -4.07 0.55 14.74
C ALA A 40 -3.43 -0.06 15.99
N ASN A 41 -4.27 -0.53 16.92
CA ASN A 41 -3.86 -1.25 18.14
C ASN A 41 -3.46 -2.72 17.88
N GLY A 42 -3.12 -3.07 16.65
CA GLY A 42 -2.86 -4.43 16.17
C GLY A 42 -2.41 -4.42 14.70
N PRO A 43 -2.08 -5.59 14.12
CA PRO A 43 -1.62 -5.69 12.74
C PRO A 43 -2.69 -5.17 11.78
N ILE A 44 -2.25 -4.31 10.87
CA ILE A 44 -3.06 -3.67 9.83
C ILE A 44 -3.39 -4.68 8.73
N ASP A 45 -2.42 -5.51 8.35
CA ASP A 45 -2.54 -6.55 7.33
C ASP A 45 -2.10 -7.93 7.83
N ALA A 46 -2.77 -8.41 8.88
CA ALA A 46 -2.50 -9.72 9.49
C ALA A 46 -2.52 -10.91 8.51
N GLY A 47 -3.09 -10.75 7.31
CA GLY A 47 -3.17 -11.81 6.30
C GLY A 47 -2.42 -11.52 5.00
N GLY A 48 -1.62 -10.45 4.92
CA GLY A 48 -0.86 -10.05 3.72
C GLY A 48 -1.69 -9.60 2.51
N ARG A 49 -3.03 -9.68 2.58
CA ARG A 49 -3.94 -9.43 1.46
C ARG A 49 -3.97 -7.97 1.04
N LEU A 50 -3.74 -7.07 1.99
CA LEU A 50 -3.70 -5.64 1.72
C LEU A 50 -2.42 -5.29 0.96
N LEU A 51 -1.26 -5.75 1.42
CA LEU A 51 0.02 -5.53 0.76
C LEU A 51 0.04 -6.15 -0.64
N GLU A 52 -0.47 -7.37 -0.83
CA GLU A 52 -0.64 -8.00 -2.15
C GLU A 52 -1.48 -7.12 -3.10
N ARG A 53 -2.60 -6.59 -2.59
CA ARG A 53 -3.50 -5.77 -3.39
C ARG A 53 -2.90 -4.40 -3.71
N LEU A 54 -2.11 -3.81 -2.80
CA LEU A 54 -1.35 -2.60 -3.08
C LEU A 54 -0.29 -2.85 -4.17
N ALA A 55 0.44 -3.97 -4.10
CA ALA A 55 1.42 -4.33 -5.11
C ALA A 55 0.78 -4.48 -6.50
N ALA A 56 -0.33 -5.21 -6.60
CA ALA A 56 -1.07 -5.35 -7.87
C ALA A 56 -1.56 -4.01 -8.43
N LEU A 57 -1.96 -3.08 -7.55
CA LEU A 57 -2.36 -1.72 -7.92
C LEU A 57 -1.17 -0.89 -8.42
N GLN A 58 -0.01 -1.03 -7.80
CA GLN A 58 1.20 -0.35 -8.23
C GLN A 58 1.63 -0.83 -9.62
N ASP A 59 1.57 -2.14 -9.88
CA ASP A 59 1.89 -2.69 -11.20
C ASP A 59 0.98 -2.12 -12.30
N ASP A 60 -0.34 -2.06 -12.06
CA ASP A 60 -1.30 -1.48 -13.01
C ASP A 60 -1.04 0.02 -13.25
N LEU A 61 -0.78 0.80 -12.19
CA LEU A 61 -0.45 2.22 -12.30
C LEU A 61 0.87 2.44 -13.06
N GLY A 62 1.87 1.60 -12.82
CA GLY A 62 3.16 1.63 -13.51
C GLY A 62 3.01 1.35 -15.01
N LEU A 63 2.25 0.32 -15.38
CA LEU A 63 1.95 -0.02 -16.76
C LEU A 63 1.23 1.12 -17.48
N ARG A 64 0.22 1.72 -16.84
CA ARG A 64 -0.53 2.84 -17.43
C ARG A 64 0.31 4.09 -17.57
N HIS A 65 1.12 4.41 -16.57
CA HIS A 65 2.04 5.53 -16.67
C HIS A 65 3.05 5.33 -17.83
N ALA A 66 3.54 4.10 -18.04
CA ALA A 66 4.42 3.82 -19.17
C ALA A 66 3.74 4.07 -20.53
N GLN A 67 2.43 3.82 -20.63
CA GLN A 67 1.64 4.01 -21.84
C GLN A 67 1.21 5.48 -22.06
N THR A 68 0.72 6.15 -21.01
CA THR A 68 0.11 7.48 -21.12
C THR A 68 1.06 8.62 -20.78
N ARG A 69 2.16 8.32 -20.08
CA ARG A 69 3.10 9.29 -19.49
C ARG A 69 2.44 10.26 -18.50
N GLU A 70 1.28 9.90 -17.95
CA GLU A 70 0.54 10.79 -17.06
C GLU A 70 1.19 10.85 -15.66
N PRO A 71 1.69 12.03 -15.21
CA PRO A 71 2.44 12.16 -13.96
C PRO A 71 1.60 11.84 -12.72
N SER A 72 0.29 12.10 -12.75
CA SER A 72 -0.58 11.83 -11.58
C SER A 72 -0.68 10.34 -11.27
N LEU A 73 -0.51 9.45 -12.26
CA LEU A 73 -0.42 8.00 -12.05
C LEU A 73 0.87 7.61 -11.33
N ARG A 74 1.99 8.24 -11.70
CA ARG A 74 3.28 8.02 -11.03
C ARG A 74 3.25 8.52 -9.59
N LEU A 75 2.65 9.67 -9.36
CA LEU A 75 2.49 10.25 -8.03
C LEU A 75 1.63 9.35 -7.13
N LEU A 76 0.54 8.78 -7.66
CA LEU A 76 -0.26 7.80 -6.92
C LEU A 76 0.54 6.52 -6.65
N HIS A 77 1.25 5.98 -7.65
CA HIS A 77 2.11 4.81 -7.49
C HIS A 77 3.10 4.97 -6.32
N ASP A 78 3.81 6.09 -6.28
CA ASP A 78 4.84 6.34 -5.28
C ASP A 78 4.23 6.47 -3.88
N ALA A 79 3.09 7.16 -3.75
CA ALA A 79 2.35 7.27 -2.49
C ALA A 79 1.82 5.92 -1.98
N LEU A 80 1.37 5.03 -2.86
CA LEU A 80 0.99 3.66 -2.48
C LEU A 80 2.19 2.84 -2.02
N SER A 81 3.36 3.07 -2.62
CA SER A 81 4.60 2.41 -2.21
C SER A 81 5.02 2.80 -0.80
N GLU A 82 4.88 4.09 -0.45
CA GLU A 82 5.15 4.58 0.90
C GLU A 82 4.15 4.03 1.91
N LEU A 83 2.86 4.00 1.56
CA LEU A 83 1.81 3.42 2.40
C LEU A 83 2.06 1.92 2.67
N GLY A 84 2.38 1.14 1.65
CA GLY A 84 2.69 -0.29 1.79
C GLY A 84 3.88 -0.53 2.73
N ARG A 85 4.95 0.27 2.61
CA ARG A 85 6.11 0.21 3.51
C ARG A 85 5.77 0.60 4.95
N ALA A 86 4.91 1.60 5.14
CA ALA A 86 4.48 2.01 6.47
C ALA A 86 3.65 0.91 7.16
N ILE A 87 2.78 0.24 6.41
CA ILE A 87 1.98 -0.90 6.88
C ILE A 87 2.89 -2.08 7.26
N ALA A 88 3.77 -2.50 6.35
CA ALA A 88 4.68 -3.62 6.59
C ALA A 88 5.54 -3.39 7.85
N ARG A 89 6.11 -2.18 7.99
CA ARG A 89 6.90 -1.82 9.17
C ARG A 89 6.09 -1.84 10.46
N HIS A 90 4.84 -1.35 10.44
CA HIS A 90 3.98 -1.35 11.62
C HIS A 90 3.63 -2.79 12.04
N ASP A 91 3.33 -3.66 11.07
CA ASP A 91 3.00 -5.06 11.34
C ASP A 91 4.22 -5.84 11.85
N GLU A 92 5.40 -5.66 11.23
CA GLU A 92 6.68 -6.21 11.71
C GLU A 92 7.03 -5.75 13.14
N GLN A 93 6.70 -4.50 13.49
CA GLN A 93 6.95 -3.97 14.84
C GLN A 93 6.03 -4.59 15.91
N LEU A 94 4.86 -5.07 15.51
CA LEU A 94 3.91 -5.73 16.40
C LEU A 94 4.18 -7.22 16.57
N ASP A 95 4.76 -7.86 15.55
CA ASP A 95 5.15 -9.25 15.56
C ASP A 95 6.55 -9.42 14.91
N PRO A 96 7.63 -9.20 15.69
CA PRO A 96 8.99 -9.34 15.18
C PRO A 96 9.38 -10.79 14.85
N ASP A 97 8.65 -11.78 15.38
CA ASP A 97 8.89 -13.21 15.13
C ASP A 97 8.26 -13.66 13.80
N ALA A 98 7.17 -13.03 13.33
CA ALA A 98 6.59 -13.29 12.01
C ALA A 98 7.53 -12.97 10.82
N ALA A 99 8.55 -12.15 11.04
CA ALA A 99 9.61 -11.87 10.06
C ALA A 99 10.82 -12.83 10.15
N GLY A 100 10.84 -13.73 11.14
CA GLY A 100 11.97 -14.59 11.50
C GLY A 100 11.71 -16.10 11.52
N GLU A 101 10.50 -16.59 11.28
CA GLU A 101 10.22 -18.03 11.24
C GLU A 101 10.55 -18.68 9.88
N ASP A 102 11.82 -18.59 9.47
CA ASP A 102 12.47 -19.60 8.61
C ASP A 102 13.96 -19.72 8.97
N GLU A 103 14.25 -20.11 10.22
CA GLU A 103 15.49 -20.82 10.53
C GLU A 103 15.15 -21.99 11.46
N GLY A 104 14.61 -23.04 10.85
CA GLY A 104 14.81 -24.38 11.38
C GLY A 104 16.27 -24.78 11.14
N GLU A 105 17.02 -25.02 12.20
CA GLU A 105 17.99 -26.11 12.24
C GLU A 105 18.16 -26.58 13.68
N ASP A 106 17.43 -27.63 13.99
CA ASP A 106 17.59 -28.48 15.16
C ASP A 106 18.95 -29.18 15.08
N PHE A 107 19.93 -28.67 15.84
CA PHE A 107 21.18 -29.39 16.12
C PHE A 107 21.62 -29.13 17.57
N ALA A 108 21.16 -29.99 18.48
CA ALA A 108 21.91 -30.39 19.68
C ALA A 108 21.45 -31.74 20.23
#